data_AF-N6X8R0-F1
#
_entry.id   AF-N6X8R0-F1
#
_cell.length_a   1.000
_cell.length_b   1.000
_cell.length_c   1.000
_cell.angle_alpha   90.00
_cell.angle_beta   90.00
_cell.angle_gamma   90.00
#
_symmetry.space_group_name_H-M   'P 1'
#
loop_
_entity.id
_entity.type
_entity.pdbx_description
1 polymer ?
#
loop_
_entity_poly.entity_id
_entity_poly.type
_entity_poly.pdbx_seq_one_letter_code
_entity_poly.pdbx_strand_id
1 'polypeptide(L)'
;MPSWISTLSCLLETDARAVLVTVAATRGSAPRAAGAHMVVTAAQVQGSVGGGRLEQRAIGIARELLVADAPSPRLERFALGASLGQCCGGVVVLAFERVGPAQREWVGRAATLAAAG
;
A
#
# COMPACT_ATOMS: atom_id res chain seq x y z
N MET A 1 6.64 -13.91 -7.56
CA MET A 1 6.37 -12.46 -7.56
C MET A 1 7.25 -11.83 -6.49
N PRO A 2 7.95 -10.73 -6.77
CA PRO A 2 8.77 -10.07 -5.76
C PRO A 2 7.89 -9.65 -4.58
N SER A 3 8.43 -9.77 -3.37
CA SER A 3 7.79 -9.24 -2.17
C SER A 3 7.72 -7.71 -2.27
N TRP A 4 6.79 -7.09 -1.52
CA TRP A 4 6.69 -5.62 -1.49
C TRP A 4 7.99 -4.96 -1.02
N ILE A 5 8.76 -5.65 -0.16
CA ILE A 5 10.00 -5.11 0.40
C ILE A 5 11.13 -5.08 -0.63
N SER A 6 11.26 -6.14 -1.45
CA SER A 6 12.20 -6.16 -2.57
C SER A 6 11.87 -5.07 -3.59
N THR A 7 10.58 -4.83 -3.84
CA THR A 7 10.13 -3.75 -4.73
C THR A 7 10.50 -2.38 -4.21
N LEU A 8 10.24 -2.09 -2.93
CA LEU A 8 10.64 -0.82 -2.34
C LEU A 8 12.15 -0.64 -2.36
N SER A 9 12.93 -1.70 -2.10
CA SER A 9 14.39 -1.65 -2.18
C SER A 9 14.86 -1.21 -3.57
N CYS A 10 14.36 -1.86 -4.63
CA CYS A 10 14.70 -1.52 -6.01
C CYS A 10 14.26 -0.10 -6.39
N LEU A 11 13.08 0.34 -5.94
CA LEU A 11 12.61 1.71 -6.18
C LEU A 11 13.52 2.74 -5.50
N LEU A 12 13.96 2.48 -4.27
CA LEU A 12 14.80 3.39 -3.49
C LEU A 12 16.25 3.49 -4.00
N GLU A 13 16.73 2.50 -4.74
CA GLU A 13 18.01 2.56 -5.47
C GLU A 13 17.95 3.57 -6.63
N THR A 14 16.78 3.76 -7.23
CA THR A 14 16.56 4.70 -8.36
C THR A 14 16.03 6.06 -7.90
N ASP A 15 16.01 6.32 -6.59
CA ASP A 15 15.41 7.50 -5.96
C ASP A 15 13.93 7.73 -6.34
N ALA A 16 13.24 6.65 -6.73
CA ALA A 16 11.85 6.71 -7.13
C ALA A 16 10.94 6.88 -5.89
N ARG A 17 9.97 7.79 -5.99
CA ARG A 17 8.94 7.98 -4.97
C ARG A 17 7.84 6.94 -5.11
N ALA A 18 7.44 6.36 -3.98
CA ALA A 18 6.34 5.42 -3.91
C ALA A 18 5.44 5.70 -2.72
N VAL A 19 4.24 5.14 -2.74
CA VAL A 19 3.36 5.04 -1.58
C VAL A 19 3.14 3.56 -1.28
N LEU A 20 3.47 3.16 -0.05
CA LEU A 20 3.11 1.86 0.49
C LEU A 20 1.70 1.95 1.07
N VAL A 21 0.79 1.21 0.46
CA VAL A 21 -0.58 1.03 0.94
C VAL A 21 -0.63 -0.27 1.74
N THR A 22 -1.10 -0.19 2.99
CA THR A 22 -1.18 -1.33 3.90
C THR A 22 -2.59 -1.50 4.43
N VAL A 23 -3.11 -2.73 4.45
CA VAL A 23 -4.31 -3.06 5.22
C VAL A 23 -3.96 -3.00 6.70
N ALA A 24 -4.28 -1.88 7.34
CA ALA A 24 -3.98 -1.64 8.75
C ALA A 24 -4.93 -2.42 9.66
N ALA A 25 -6.21 -2.49 9.30
CA ALA A 25 -7.21 -3.23 10.06
C ALA A 25 -8.38 -3.65 9.16
N THR A 26 -9.06 -4.72 9.56
CA THR A 26 -10.32 -5.16 8.96
C THR A 26 -11.36 -5.39 10.05
N ARG A 27 -12.64 -5.21 9.70
CA ARG A 27 -13.77 -5.61 10.54
C ARG A 27 -14.81 -6.30 9.67
N GLY A 28 -15.19 -7.52 10.03
CA GLY A 28 -16.06 -8.35 9.20
C GLY A 28 -15.32 -8.90 7.98
N SER A 29 -16.06 -9.23 6.91
CA SER A 29 -15.48 -9.82 5.70
C SER A 29 -14.74 -8.77 4.87
N ALA A 30 -13.47 -9.04 4.56
CA ALA A 30 -12.62 -8.22 3.71
C ALA A 30 -11.85 -9.11 2.73
N PRO A 31 -11.56 -8.63 1.49
CA PRO A 31 -10.90 -9.43 0.46
C PRO A 31 -9.45 -9.76 0.78
N ARG A 32 -8.77 -8.96 1.62
CA ARG A 32 -7.43 -9.23 2.17
C ARG A 32 -7.42 -8.98 3.66
N ALA A 33 -6.57 -9.72 4.37
CA ALA A 33 -6.34 -9.58 5.79
C ALA A 33 -5.43 -8.39 6.12
N ALA A 34 -5.40 -7.99 7.39
CA ALA A 34 -4.43 -7.03 7.90
C ALA A 34 -2.99 -7.47 7.59
N GLY A 35 -2.13 -6.51 7.23
CA GLY A 35 -0.77 -6.77 6.76
C GLY A 35 -0.65 -7.04 5.26
N ALA A 36 -1.74 -7.06 4.49
CA ALA A 36 -1.62 -7.06 3.03
C ALA A 36 -1.11 -5.70 2.53
N HIS A 37 -0.20 -5.73 1.56
CA HIS A 37 0.49 -4.55 1.04
C HIS A 37 0.30 -4.38 -0.47
N MET A 38 0.30 -3.12 -0.90
CA MET A 38 0.36 -2.70 -2.29
C MET A 38 1.28 -1.49 -2.41
N VAL A 39 2.25 -1.56 -3.32
CA VAL A 39 3.17 -0.47 -3.65
C VAL A 39 2.63 0.26 -4.87
N VAL A 40 2.49 1.58 -4.77
CA VAL A 40 1.99 2.43 -5.86
C VAL A 40 3.03 3.50 -6.18
N THR A 41 3.43 3.57 -7.45
CA THR A 41 4.22 4.67 -8.01
C THR A 41 3.36 5.49 -8.99
N ALA A 42 3.94 6.52 -9.59
CA ALA A 42 3.27 7.27 -10.65
C ALA A 42 2.89 6.36 -11.83
N ALA A 43 3.75 5.39 -12.19
CA ALA A 43 3.59 4.57 -13.39
C ALA A 43 3.09 3.14 -13.10
N GLN A 44 3.42 2.58 -11.93
CA GLN A 44 3.27 1.15 -11.67
C GLN A 44 2.55 0.88 -10.35
N VAL A 45 1.95 -0.31 -10.27
CA VAL A 45 1.31 -0.84 -9.06
C VAL A 45 1.76 -2.28 -8.89
N GLN A 46 2.14 -2.66 -7.68
CA GLN A 46 2.49 -4.04 -7.34
C GLN A 46 1.87 -4.46 -6.02
N GLY A 47 1.39 -5.70 -5.95
CA GLY A 47 0.69 -6.22 -4.78
C GLY A 47 -0.80 -5.88 -4.85
N SER A 48 -1.51 -6.17 -3.78
CA SER A 48 -2.97 -6.08 -3.74
C SER A 48 -3.42 -5.96 -2.29
N VAL A 49 -4.35 -5.04 -2.04
CA VAL A 49 -5.04 -4.88 -0.75
C VAL A 49 -6.48 -5.38 -0.81
N GLY A 50 -6.90 -5.97 -1.93
CA GLY A 50 -8.23 -6.51 -2.10
C GLY A 50 -8.53 -6.90 -3.53
N GLY A 51 -8.99 -5.91 -4.30
CA GLY A 51 -9.46 -6.03 -5.68
C GLY A 51 -10.47 -4.93 -6.03
N GLY A 52 -10.82 -4.84 -7.31
CA GLY A 52 -11.96 -4.04 -7.79
C GLY A 52 -11.86 -2.54 -7.46
N ARG A 53 -13.00 -1.96 -7.04
CA ARG A 53 -13.11 -0.50 -6.79
C ARG A 53 -12.29 -0.02 -5.60
N LEU A 54 -12.02 -0.88 -4.61
CA LEU A 54 -11.17 -0.51 -3.46
C LEU A 54 -9.75 -0.18 -3.92
N GLU A 55 -9.17 -1.05 -4.76
CA GLU A 55 -7.81 -0.84 -5.25
C GLU A 55 -7.72 0.37 -6.17
N GLN A 56 -8.69 0.56 -7.07
CA GLN A 56 -8.74 1.76 -7.92
C GLN A 56 -8.77 3.04 -7.07
N ARG A 57 -9.57 3.07 -5.99
CA ARG A 57 -9.64 4.21 -5.10
C ARG A 57 -8.34 4.40 -4.31
N ALA A 58 -7.75 3.33 -3.81
CA ALA A 58 -6.47 3.37 -3.11
C ALA A 58 -5.33 3.85 -4.02
N ILE A 59 -5.27 3.41 -5.27
CA ILE A 59 -4.29 3.88 -6.26
C ILE A 59 -4.44 5.38 -6.51
N GLY A 60 -5.68 5.87 -6.64
CA GLY A 60 -5.96 7.30 -6.79
C GLY A 60 -5.41 8.13 -5.62
N ILE A 61 -5.76 7.75 -4.39
CA ILE A 61 -5.30 8.43 -3.17
C ILE A 61 -3.77 8.36 -3.04
N ALA A 62 -3.17 7.21 -3.34
CA ALA A 62 -1.74 7.03 -3.32
C ALA A 62 -1.03 7.97 -4.31
N ARG A 63 -1.56 8.10 -5.54
CA ARG A 63 -0.99 9.01 -6.54
C ARG A 63 -1.18 10.48 -6.19
N GLU A 64 -2.30 10.86 -5.58
CA GLU A 64 -2.48 12.20 -5.02
C GLU A 64 -1.44 12.49 -3.93
N LEU A 65 -1.18 11.52 -3.04
CA LEU A 65 -0.17 11.66 -1.98
C LEU A 65 1.27 11.77 -2.51
N LEU A 66 1.58 11.23 -3.69
CA LEU A 66 2.91 11.36 -4.31
C LEU A 66 3.23 12.82 -4.69
N VAL A 67 2.21 13.61 -5.04
CA VAL A 67 2.37 15.00 -5.50
C VAL A 67 1.99 16.02 -4.44
N ALA A 68 1.10 15.68 -3.52
CA ALA A 68 0.62 16.60 -2.50
C ALA A 68 1.63 16.77 -1.35
N ASP A 69 1.77 18.02 -0.88
CA ASP A 69 2.43 18.33 0.39
C ASP A 69 1.47 18.10 1.58
N ALA A 70 0.95 16.87 1.65
CA ALA A 70 0.09 16.42 2.74
C ALA A 70 0.90 15.63 3.77
N PRO A 71 0.49 15.57 5.06
CA PRO A 71 1.13 14.70 6.04
C PRO A 71 1.06 13.22 5.65
N SER A 72 2.10 12.47 5.98
CA SER A 72 2.16 11.01 5.84
C SER A 72 2.72 10.40 7.13
N PRO A 73 2.18 9.27 7.64
CA PRO A 73 1.17 8.41 7.01
C PRO A 73 -0.27 8.95 7.12
N ARG A 74 -1.12 8.58 6.15
CA ARG A 74 -2.56 8.87 6.13
C ARG A 74 -3.37 7.58 6.34
N LEU A 75 -4.42 7.64 7.15
CA LEU A 75 -5.34 6.52 7.37
C LEU A 75 -6.70 6.82 6.73
N GLU A 76 -7.23 5.86 5.99
CA GLU A 76 -8.54 5.95 5.34
C GLU A 76 -9.38 4.72 5.64
N ARG A 77 -10.67 4.93 5.91
CA ARG A 77 -11.62 3.88 6.21
C ARG A 77 -12.57 3.68 5.03
N PHE A 78 -12.72 2.42 4.61
CA PHE A 78 -13.55 2.01 3.48
C PHE A 78 -14.59 0.98 3.92
N ALA A 79 -15.87 1.27 3.65
CA ALA A 79 -16.96 0.31 3.84
C ALA A 79 -17.15 -0.51 2.56
N LEU A 80 -16.79 -1.79 2.63
CA LEU A 80 -16.63 -2.69 1.46
C LEU A 80 -17.96 -3.14 0.84
N GLY A 81 -19.09 -2.91 1.51
CA GLY A 81 -20.41 -3.34 1.06
C GLY A 81 -20.92 -2.60 -0.18
N ALA A 82 -22.25 -2.48 -0.30
CA ALA A 82 -22.90 -1.83 -1.44
C ALA A 82 -22.34 -0.42 -1.75
N SER A 83 -21.89 0.31 -0.72
CA SER A 83 -21.22 1.62 -0.83
C SER A 83 -19.96 1.62 -1.70
N LEU A 84 -19.24 0.50 -1.82
CA LEU A 84 -18.08 0.34 -2.71
C LEU A 84 -18.35 -0.61 -3.89
N GLY A 85 -19.60 -1.05 -4.06
CA GLY A 85 -20.00 -1.98 -5.11
C GLY A 85 -19.31 -3.35 -5.02
N GLN A 86 -19.08 -3.87 -3.80
CA GLN A 86 -18.45 -5.19 -3.60
C GLN A 86 -19.35 -6.13 -2.80
N CYS A 87 -19.06 -7.43 -2.92
CA CYS A 87 -19.78 -8.50 -2.22
C CYS A 87 -19.40 -8.56 -0.72
N CYS A 88 -18.26 -8.00 -0.33
CA CYS A 88 -17.79 -8.03 1.06
C CYS A 88 -18.54 -7.01 1.92
N GLY A 89 -19.29 -7.42 2.94
CA GLY A 89 -20.03 -6.49 3.82
C GLY A 89 -19.20 -5.81 4.92
N GLY A 90 -17.88 -6.00 4.96
CA GLY A 90 -17.01 -5.52 6.03
C GLY A 90 -16.49 -4.09 5.86
N VAL A 91 -15.51 -3.75 6.70
CA VAL A 91 -14.79 -2.49 6.68
C VAL A 91 -13.31 -2.78 6.62
N VAL A 92 -12.57 -1.99 5.86
CA VAL A 92 -11.11 -1.99 5.84
C VAL A 92 -10.57 -0.61 6.17
N VAL A 93 -9.48 -0.56 6.93
CA VAL A 93 -8.68 0.64 7.14
C VAL A 93 -7.38 0.47 6.39
N LEU A 94 -7.10 1.40 5.48
CA LEU A 94 -5.85 1.44 4.72
C LEU A 94 -4.95 2.55 5.25
N ALA A 95 -3.68 2.21 5.47
CA ALA A 95 -2.61 3.16 5.73
C ALA A 95 -1.86 3.46 4.44
N PHE A 96 -1.58 4.74 4.19
CA PHE A 96 -0.84 5.24 3.04
C PHE A 96 0.41 5.94 3.55
N GLU A 97 1.57 5.33 3.32
CA GLU A 97 2.86 5.86 3.74
C GLU A 97 3.70 6.21 2.52
N ARG A 98 4.24 7.42 2.46
CA ARG A 98 5.22 7.77 1.43
C ARG A 98 6.54 7.11 1.75
N VAL A 99 7.09 6.45 0.75
CA VAL A 99 8.39 5.82 0.81
C VAL A 99 9.36 6.65 -0.03
N GLY A 100 10.44 7.08 0.62
CA GLY A 100 11.52 7.85 0.02
C GLY A 100 12.84 7.65 0.76
N PRO A 101 13.80 8.58 0.64
CA PRO A 101 15.13 8.44 1.23
C PRO A 101 15.14 8.12 2.73
N ALA A 102 14.16 8.65 3.48
CA ALA A 102 14.03 8.42 4.92
C ALA A 102 13.79 6.94 5.30
N GLN A 103 13.20 6.14 4.39
CA GLN A 103 12.90 4.73 4.61
C GLN A 103 14.00 3.79 4.07
N ARG A 104 14.99 4.32 3.34
CA ARG A 104 16.01 3.52 2.63
C ARG A 104 16.76 2.56 3.54
N GLU A 105 17.15 3.01 4.73
CA GLU A 105 17.94 2.19 5.66
C GLU A 105 17.18 0.93 6.09
N TRP A 106 15.97 1.09 6.63
CA TRP A 106 15.22 -0.05 7.15
C TRP A 106 14.71 -0.95 6.03
N VAL A 107 14.32 -0.38 4.87
CA VAL A 107 13.88 -1.18 3.70
C VAL A 107 15.02 -2.04 3.20
N GLY A 108 16.23 -1.48 3.08
CA GLY A 108 17.42 -2.25 2.66
C GLY A 108 17.72 -3.39 3.63
N ARG A 109 17.77 -3.10 4.93
CA ARG A 109 17.98 -4.13 5.97
C ARG A 109 16.93 -5.22 5.92
N ALA A 110 15.67 -4.84 5.78
CA ALA A 110 14.56 -5.78 5.77
C ALA A 110 14.53 -6.63 4.47
N ALA A 111 14.95 -6.07 3.33
CA ALA A 111 15.16 -6.83 2.10
C ALA A 111 16.28 -7.86 2.23
N THR A 112 17.41 -7.51 2.87
CA THR A 112 18.49 -8.46 3.18
C THR A 112 18.00 -9.61 4.06
N LEU A 113 17.26 -9.29 5.13
CA LEU A 113 16.70 -10.31 6.03
C LEU A 113 15.68 -11.20 5.33
N ALA A 114 14.82 -10.64 4.50
CA ALA A 114 13.81 -11.38 3.75
C ALA A 114 14.40 -12.30 2.66
N ALA A 115 15.63 -12.02 2.20
CA ALA A 115 16.34 -12.88 1.24
C ALA A 115 17.15 -13.99 1.91
N ALA A 116 17.40 -13.90 3.22
CA ALA A 116 18.21 -14.84 3.98
C ALA A 116 17.41 -16.00 4.62
N GLY A 117 16.08 -16.00 4.47
CA GLY A 117 15.17 -17.05 4.95
C GLY A 117 14.25 -17.53 3.84
#